data_AF-A0A5J5IL44-F1
#
_entry.id   AF-A0A5J5IL44-F1
#
_cell.length_a   1.000
_cell.length_b   1.000
_cell.length_c   1.000
_cell.angle_alpha   90.00
_cell.angle_beta   90.00
_cell.angle_gamma   90.00
#
_symmetry.space_group_name_H-M   'P 1'
#
loop_
_entity.id
_entity.type
_entity.pdbx_description
1 polymer ?
#
loop_
_entity_poly.entity_id
_entity_poly.type
_entity_poly.pdbx_seq_one_letter_code
_entity_poly.pdbx_strand_id
1 'polypeptide(L)'
;MKLFNNKALLLIALILISGYGYIASCTHKDLILPDQSTGTVIINRGNSVFLPGTETKGDTTQWKMDKVHSSVLWSGDYLQQGALLTGRFNMFGLNSLPSSARQLYVTKGQPVLDTSWAFYENDPTKTYFAGYVQMNTSNTGEPGRDGNCYLGYVAAPKIITGTQNLQDSNVAVIRTTKVEFDTKSPGYIVTMVMSWKGLLSAPHDTTINGTLSYVKRSTIDAGTAKAYDVFGLQLNFKFNCRSFGMTTDEISDIVSVQCNINFNNL
;
A
#
# COMPACT_ATOMS: atom_id res chain seq x y z
N MET A 1 -39.04 -10.60 66.30
CA MET A 1 -37.57 -10.38 66.39
C MET A 1 -36.98 -10.97 67.68
N LYS A 2 -36.93 -12.30 67.83
CA LYS A 2 -36.19 -12.97 68.94
C LYS A 2 -35.11 -13.95 68.45
N LEU A 3 -35.04 -14.21 67.14
CA LEU A 3 -34.11 -15.16 66.53
C LEU A 3 -32.67 -14.62 66.38
N PHE A 4 -32.46 -13.30 66.39
CA PHE A 4 -31.15 -12.68 66.17
C PHE A 4 -30.29 -12.48 67.44
N ASN A 5 -30.82 -12.76 68.64
CA ASN A 5 -30.04 -12.65 69.88
C ASN A 5 -29.28 -13.93 70.25
N ASN A 6 -29.50 -15.02 69.52
CA ASN A 6 -28.84 -16.29 69.81
C ASN A 6 -27.63 -16.45 68.88
N LYS A 7 -26.42 -16.19 69.42
CA LYS A 7 -25.15 -16.19 68.67
C LYS A 7 -24.91 -17.50 67.89
N ALA A 8 -25.43 -18.63 68.38
CA ALA A 8 -25.34 -19.92 67.71
C ALA A 8 -26.20 -19.99 66.42
N LEU A 9 -27.39 -19.40 66.42
CA LEU A 9 -28.28 -19.37 65.25
C LEU A 9 -27.75 -18.45 64.14
N LEU A 10 -27.12 -17.33 64.53
CA LEU A 10 -26.47 -16.42 63.58
C LEU A 10 -25.27 -17.09 62.88
N LEU A 11 -24.47 -17.86 63.62
CA LEU A 11 -23.33 -18.59 63.08
C LEU A 11 -23.78 -19.70 62.10
N ILE A 12 -24.82 -20.45 62.44
CA ILE A 12 -25.40 -21.47 61.56
C ILE A 12 -25.94 -20.83 60.26
N ALA A 13 -26.63 -19.69 60.36
CA ALA A 13 -27.11 -18.96 59.19
C ALA A 13 -25.96 -18.48 58.30
N LEU A 14 -24.87 -17.97 58.88
CA LEU A 14 -23.68 -17.53 58.13
C LEU A 14 -22.98 -18.69 57.40
N ILE A 15 -22.89 -19.87 58.03
CA ILE A 15 -22.32 -21.08 57.42
C ILE A 15 -23.19 -21.58 56.27
N LEU A 16 -24.52 -21.54 56.42
CA LEU A 16 -25.44 -21.96 55.35
C LEU A 16 -25.40 -20.99 54.16
N ILE A 17 -25.30 -19.68 54.41
CA ILE A 17 -25.23 -18.67 53.35
C ILE A 17 -23.88 -18.75 52.61
N SER A 18 -22.76 -18.95 53.32
CA SER A 18 -21.45 -19.11 52.67
C SER A 18 -21.33 -20.43 51.92
N GLY A 19 -21.90 -21.52 52.45
CA GLY A 19 -22.00 -22.81 51.75
C GLY A 19 -22.85 -22.74 50.48
N TYR A 20 -23.98 -22.04 50.51
CA TYR A 20 -24.82 -21.84 49.32
C TYR A 20 -24.13 -20.97 48.26
N GLY A 21 -23.43 -19.90 48.69
CA GLY A 21 -22.62 -19.08 47.80
C GLY A 21 -21.50 -19.85 47.10
N TYR A 22 -20.84 -20.78 47.81
CA TYR A 22 -19.80 -21.64 47.22
C TYR A 22 -20.38 -22.60 46.18
N ILE A 23 -21.50 -23.28 46.47
CA ILE A 23 -22.17 -24.20 45.52
C ILE A 23 -22.71 -23.45 44.30
N ALA A 24 -23.28 -22.25 44.48
CA ALA A 24 -23.78 -21.41 43.37
C ALA A 24 -22.65 -20.77 42.54
N SER A 25 -21.45 -20.59 43.10
CA SER A 25 -20.28 -20.10 42.35
C SER A 25 -19.56 -21.20 41.55
N CYS A 26 -19.76 -22.47 41.93
CA CYS A 26 -19.18 -23.63 41.26
C CYS A 26 -20.09 -24.24 40.19
N THR A 27 -21.27 -23.67 39.94
CA THR A 27 -22.08 -23.96 38.74
C THR A 27 -21.85 -22.87 37.71
N HIS A 28 -20.62 -22.79 37.18
CA HIS A 28 -20.42 -22.16 35.88
C HIS A 28 -21.39 -22.85 34.92
N LYS A 29 -22.25 -22.06 34.26
CA LYS A 29 -23.04 -22.54 33.14
C LYS A 29 -22.05 -23.26 32.20
N ASP A 30 -22.36 -24.49 31.82
CA ASP A 30 -21.75 -25.15 30.66
C ASP A 30 -22.06 -24.28 29.44
N LEU A 31 -21.31 -23.19 29.29
CA LEU A 31 -21.20 -22.47 28.05
C LEU A 31 -20.59 -23.49 27.12
N ILE A 32 -21.40 -23.94 26.17
CA ILE A 32 -20.93 -24.58 24.96
C ILE A 32 -19.75 -23.71 24.50
N LEU A 33 -18.54 -24.28 24.54
CA LEU A 33 -17.37 -23.62 23.99
C LEU A 33 -17.76 -23.16 22.58
N PRO A 34 -17.46 -21.92 22.16
CA PRO A 34 -17.72 -21.50 20.79
C PRO A 34 -17.14 -22.57 19.86
N ASP A 35 -17.92 -22.94 18.84
CA ASP A 35 -17.50 -23.93 17.85
C ASP A 35 -16.05 -23.67 17.47
N GLN A 36 -15.24 -24.73 17.44
CA GLN A 36 -13.85 -24.58 16.99
C GLN A 36 -13.88 -23.87 15.63
N SER A 37 -13.20 -22.72 15.57
CA SER A 37 -12.96 -22.00 14.33
C SER A 37 -12.52 -23.01 13.28
N THR A 38 -13.29 -23.15 12.21
CA THR A 38 -13.08 -24.15 11.14
C THR A 38 -11.81 -23.89 10.32
N GLY A 39 -10.92 -22.99 10.77
CA GLY A 39 -9.71 -22.58 10.09
C GLY A 39 -9.95 -21.92 8.73
N THR A 40 -11.20 -21.77 8.31
CA THR A 40 -11.58 -21.29 6.98
C THR A 40 -11.84 -19.79 7.08
N VAL A 41 -10.92 -18.99 6.56
CA VAL A 41 -11.09 -17.54 6.46
C VAL A 41 -12.23 -17.27 5.47
N ILE A 42 -13.38 -16.78 5.96
CA ILE A 42 -14.46 -16.31 5.09
C ILE A 42 -14.04 -14.94 4.53
N ILE A 43 -13.68 -14.91 3.25
CA ILE A 43 -13.26 -13.69 2.56
C ILE A 43 -14.45 -13.12 1.78
N ASN A 44 -15.05 -12.05 2.30
CA ASN A 44 -16.12 -11.33 1.61
C ASN A 44 -15.54 -10.31 0.62
N ARG A 45 -15.86 -10.45 -0.66
CA ARG A 45 -15.47 -9.53 -1.73
C ARG A 45 -16.67 -8.67 -2.14
N GLY A 46 -16.47 -7.37 -2.35
CA GLY A 46 -17.48 -6.49 -2.95
C GLY A 46 -17.49 -6.63 -4.48
N ASN A 47 -18.20 -5.73 -5.15
CA ASN A 47 -18.38 -5.70 -6.61
C ASN A 47 -17.99 -4.36 -7.24
N SER A 48 -17.16 -3.56 -6.55
CA SER A 48 -16.77 -2.24 -7.03
C SER A 48 -15.93 -2.34 -8.30
N VAL A 49 -16.16 -1.40 -9.22
CA VAL A 49 -15.37 -1.23 -10.44
C VAL A 49 -14.93 0.22 -10.53
N PHE A 50 -13.61 0.44 -10.66
CA PHE A 50 -13.02 1.76 -10.80
C PHE A 50 -12.19 1.83 -12.08
N LEU A 51 -12.51 2.80 -12.92
CA LEU A 51 -11.88 3.02 -14.22
C LEU A 51 -11.34 4.44 -14.29
N PRO A 52 -10.21 4.65 -14.99
CA PRO A 52 -9.61 5.95 -15.18
C PRO A 52 -10.55 6.85 -15.96
N GLY A 53 -10.68 8.08 -15.49
CA GLY A 53 -11.28 9.17 -16.21
C GLY A 53 -10.37 9.76 -17.28
N THR A 54 -10.85 10.85 -17.86
CA THR A 54 -10.14 11.78 -18.74
C THR A 54 -9.36 12.85 -17.96
N GLU A 55 -9.34 12.76 -16.62
CA GLU A 55 -8.74 13.74 -15.71
C GLU A 55 -9.31 15.16 -15.82
N THR A 56 -10.55 15.27 -16.31
CA THR A 56 -11.28 16.54 -16.35
C THR A 56 -11.56 17.03 -14.93
N LYS A 57 -11.12 18.26 -14.62
CA LYS A 57 -11.29 18.85 -13.27
C LYS A 57 -12.77 19.10 -12.97
N GLY A 58 -13.25 18.60 -11.81
CA GLY A 58 -14.61 18.86 -11.32
C GLY A 58 -15.65 17.82 -11.75
N ASP A 59 -15.26 16.80 -12.51
CA ASP A 59 -16.17 15.75 -12.97
C ASP A 59 -16.23 14.58 -11.98
N THR A 60 -17.22 14.66 -11.09
CA THR A 60 -17.56 13.64 -10.08
C THR A 60 -18.01 12.30 -10.63
N THR A 61 -18.14 12.15 -11.95
CA THR A 61 -18.45 10.86 -12.58
C THR A 61 -17.21 10.06 -12.95
N GLN A 62 -16.02 10.67 -12.87
CA GLN A 62 -14.78 10.10 -13.37
C GLN A 62 -13.75 9.98 -12.24
N TRP A 63 -13.07 8.84 -12.16
CA TRP A 63 -11.99 8.64 -11.19
C TRP A 63 -10.67 9.16 -11.72
N LYS A 64 -9.83 9.67 -10.82
CA LYS A 64 -8.47 10.09 -11.12
C LYS A 64 -7.54 9.78 -9.97
N MET A 65 -6.26 9.64 -10.29
CA MET A 65 -5.21 9.50 -9.28
C MET A 65 -5.09 10.80 -8.48
N ASP A 66 -5.12 10.69 -7.16
CA ASP A 66 -4.86 11.78 -6.24
C ASP A 66 -3.37 11.79 -5.87
N LYS A 67 -2.55 12.39 -6.74
CA LYS A 67 -1.09 12.36 -6.57
C LYS A 67 -0.63 12.99 -5.26
N VAL A 68 -1.25 14.08 -4.83
CA VAL A 68 -0.80 14.84 -3.64
C VAL A 68 -1.05 14.07 -2.34
N HIS A 69 -2.03 13.16 -2.34
CA HIS A 69 -2.30 12.25 -1.23
C HIS A 69 -1.72 10.84 -1.47
N SER A 70 -0.93 10.62 -2.51
CA SER A 70 -0.31 9.33 -2.83
C SER A 70 1.18 9.33 -2.49
N SER A 71 1.77 8.15 -2.38
CA SER A 71 3.22 7.99 -2.15
C SER A 71 3.76 6.69 -2.74
N VAL A 72 4.97 6.74 -3.26
CA VAL A 72 5.79 5.54 -3.54
C VAL A 72 7.03 5.58 -2.67
N LEU A 73 7.12 4.63 -1.75
CA LEU A 73 8.16 4.51 -0.75
C LEU A 73 9.08 3.34 -1.11
N TRP A 74 10.35 3.48 -0.74
CA TRP A 74 11.32 2.40 -0.81
C TRP A 74 12.10 2.30 0.49
N SER A 75 12.57 1.09 0.80
CA SER A 75 13.45 0.86 1.94
C SER A 75 14.37 -0.33 1.73
N GLY A 76 15.52 -0.29 2.38
CA GLY A 76 16.46 -1.41 2.52
C GLY A 76 17.40 -1.17 3.69
N ASP A 77 18.12 -2.20 4.12
CA ASP A 77 18.96 -2.11 5.31
C ASP A 77 20.18 -1.22 5.01
N TYR A 78 20.42 -0.21 5.85
CA TYR A 78 21.57 0.68 5.69
C TYR A 78 22.87 -0.11 5.84
N LEU A 79 23.80 0.04 4.89
CA LEU A 79 25.05 -0.74 4.86
C LEU A 79 24.83 -2.26 4.89
N GLN A 80 23.66 -2.74 4.44
CA GLN A 80 23.23 -4.14 4.45
C GLN A 80 23.12 -4.78 5.85
N GLN A 81 23.22 -4.00 6.93
CA GLN A 81 23.31 -4.51 8.30
C GLN A 81 22.54 -3.68 9.32
N GLY A 82 22.41 -2.38 9.06
CA GLY A 82 21.78 -1.42 9.97
C GLY A 82 20.27 -1.40 9.87
N ALA A 83 19.67 -0.43 10.54
CA ALA A 83 18.25 -0.14 10.40
C ALA A 83 17.90 0.28 8.97
N LEU A 84 16.59 0.32 8.68
CA LEU A 84 16.09 0.70 7.36
C LEU A 84 16.55 2.11 6.96
N LEU A 85 17.30 2.19 5.87
CA LEU A 85 17.39 3.39 5.06
C LEU A 85 16.11 3.48 4.21
N THR A 86 15.42 4.60 4.30
CA THR A 86 14.13 4.80 3.64
C THR A 86 14.15 6.01 2.72
N GLY A 87 13.29 5.97 1.70
CA GLY A 87 13.04 7.12 0.84
C GLY A 87 11.67 7.06 0.20
N ARG A 88 11.30 8.16 -0.45
CA ARG A 88 10.11 8.26 -1.30
C ARG A 88 10.46 8.90 -2.61
N PHE A 89 9.72 8.60 -3.67
CA PHE A 89 9.81 9.35 -4.91
C PHE A 89 8.82 10.52 -4.88
N ASN A 90 9.31 11.75 -5.04
CA ASN A 90 8.44 12.93 -5.11
C ASN A 90 7.67 13.02 -6.45
N MET A 91 8.09 12.24 -7.45
CA MET A 91 7.45 12.19 -8.75
C MET A 91 7.22 10.76 -9.24
N PHE A 92 5.96 10.46 -9.51
CA PHE A 92 5.47 9.16 -9.95
C PHE A 92 4.11 9.34 -10.65
N GLY A 93 3.63 8.29 -11.31
CA GLY A 93 2.35 8.30 -12.02
C GLY A 93 1.84 6.91 -12.38
N LEU A 94 0.59 6.85 -12.84
CA LEU A 94 -0.08 5.65 -13.36
C LEU A 94 -0.22 5.73 -14.88
N ASN A 95 0.92 5.69 -15.57
CA ASN A 95 0.99 5.64 -17.02
C ASN A 95 1.93 4.52 -17.48
N SER A 96 1.60 3.87 -18.61
CA SER A 96 2.42 2.83 -19.22
C SER A 96 3.74 3.32 -19.83
N LEU A 97 3.91 4.64 -19.98
CA LEU A 97 5.06 5.30 -20.60
C LEU A 97 5.45 4.67 -21.95
N PRO A 98 4.60 4.82 -22.99
CA PRO A 98 4.97 4.45 -24.35
C PRO A 98 6.20 5.25 -24.80
N SER A 99 6.94 4.78 -25.81
CA SER A 99 8.18 5.43 -26.26
C SER A 99 8.02 6.91 -26.61
N SER A 100 6.86 7.31 -27.14
CA SER A 100 6.53 8.72 -27.43
C SER A 100 6.45 9.61 -26.18
N ALA A 101 6.21 9.01 -25.01
CA ALA A 101 6.15 9.72 -23.74
C ALA A 101 7.52 9.83 -23.04
N ARG A 102 8.56 9.14 -23.53
CA ARG A 102 9.87 9.03 -22.86
C ARG A 102 10.81 10.16 -23.25
N GLN A 103 10.53 11.35 -22.72
CA GLN A 103 11.24 12.58 -23.04
C GLN A 103 11.37 13.51 -21.83
N LEU A 104 12.05 14.63 -22.03
CA LEU A 104 12.09 15.73 -21.08
C LEU A 104 10.89 16.66 -21.33
N TYR A 105 10.16 16.99 -20.28
CA TYR A 105 9.02 17.91 -20.33
C TYR A 105 9.34 19.18 -19.57
N VAL A 106 9.06 20.34 -20.16
CA VAL A 106 9.17 21.64 -19.48
C VAL A 106 7.87 21.89 -18.68
N THR A 107 7.75 21.23 -17.54
CA THR A 107 6.61 21.38 -16.62
C THR A 107 7.03 21.07 -15.18
N LYS A 108 6.31 21.66 -14.22
CA LYS A 108 6.42 21.32 -12.79
C LYS A 108 5.41 20.25 -12.35
N GLY A 109 4.35 20.04 -13.13
CA GLY A 109 3.25 19.13 -12.82
C GLY A 109 3.42 17.74 -13.41
N GLN A 110 2.34 16.97 -13.41
CA GLN A 110 2.28 15.67 -14.07
C GLN A 110 2.44 15.86 -15.60
N PRO A 111 3.45 15.24 -16.25
CA PRO A 111 3.71 15.44 -17.68
C PRO A 111 2.83 14.57 -18.59
N VAL A 112 2.27 13.49 -18.05
CA VAL A 112 1.41 12.51 -18.77
C VAL A 112 0.20 12.18 -17.90
N LEU A 113 -0.93 11.86 -18.51
CA LEU A 113 -2.15 11.52 -17.77
C LEU A 113 -2.01 10.17 -17.06
N ASP A 114 -2.55 10.04 -15.86
CA ASP A 114 -2.52 8.86 -15.01
C ASP A 114 -3.71 7.92 -15.32
N THR A 115 -3.75 7.42 -16.56
CA THR A 115 -4.88 6.65 -17.12
C THR A 115 -4.60 5.17 -17.38
N SER A 116 -3.39 4.67 -17.07
CA SER A 116 -3.03 3.27 -17.33
C SER A 116 -3.36 2.37 -16.15
N TRP A 117 -4.63 2.33 -15.74
CA TRP A 117 -5.09 1.46 -14.65
C TRP A 117 -6.56 1.07 -14.81
N ALA A 118 -6.98 0.02 -14.11
CA ALA A 118 -8.38 -0.33 -13.85
C ALA A 118 -8.41 -1.28 -12.66
N PHE A 119 -9.45 -1.19 -11.83
CA PHE A 119 -9.63 -2.08 -10.68
C PHE A 119 -11.04 -2.67 -10.65
N TYR A 120 -11.10 -3.98 -10.52
CA TYR A 120 -12.33 -4.77 -10.45
C TYR A 120 -12.27 -5.63 -9.18
N GLU A 121 -13.07 -5.26 -8.17
CA GLU A 121 -13.03 -5.88 -6.85
C GLU A 121 -13.44 -7.37 -6.88
N ASN A 122 -14.38 -7.73 -7.75
CA ASN A 122 -14.90 -9.09 -7.90
C ASN A 122 -14.30 -9.90 -9.05
N ASP A 123 -13.51 -9.27 -9.92
CA ASP A 123 -12.93 -9.91 -11.10
C ASP A 123 -11.49 -9.43 -11.31
N PRO A 124 -10.52 -9.93 -10.52
CA PRO A 124 -9.14 -9.46 -10.58
C PRO A 124 -8.50 -9.71 -11.95
N THR A 125 -9.03 -10.62 -12.78
CA THR A 125 -8.50 -10.85 -14.13
C THR A 125 -8.64 -9.64 -15.06
N LYS A 126 -9.55 -8.70 -14.73
CA LYS A 126 -9.73 -7.42 -15.43
C LYS A 126 -8.97 -6.26 -14.79
N THR A 127 -8.39 -6.46 -13.61
CA THR A 127 -7.59 -5.45 -12.93
C THR A 127 -6.22 -5.35 -13.62
N TYR A 128 -5.81 -4.13 -13.94
CA TYR A 128 -4.49 -3.85 -14.46
C TYR A 128 -3.99 -2.49 -13.98
N PHE A 129 -2.68 -2.31 -13.96
CA PHE A 129 -2.07 -1.00 -13.83
C PHE A 129 -0.66 -1.00 -14.39
N ALA A 130 -0.26 0.16 -14.87
CA ALA A 130 1.12 0.49 -15.16
C ALA A 130 1.44 1.81 -14.48
N GLY A 131 2.65 1.91 -13.95
CA GLY A 131 3.08 3.11 -13.25
C GLY A 131 4.58 3.27 -13.31
N TYR A 132 5.03 4.47 -12.98
CA TYR A 132 6.44 4.83 -13.03
C TYR A 132 6.82 5.71 -11.85
N VAL A 133 8.12 5.72 -11.55
CA VAL A 133 8.75 6.71 -10.68
C VAL A 133 9.86 7.42 -11.47
N GLN A 134 10.08 8.70 -11.18
CA GLN A 134 11.31 9.36 -11.62
C GLN A 134 12.39 9.17 -10.56
N MET A 135 13.44 8.46 -10.92
CA MET A 135 14.50 8.04 -10.02
C MET A 135 15.18 9.22 -9.34
N ASN A 136 15.51 10.27 -10.11
CA ASN A 136 16.14 11.47 -9.56
C ASN A 136 15.31 12.29 -8.57
N THR A 137 14.05 11.90 -8.34
CA THR A 137 13.17 12.55 -7.36
C THR A 137 13.07 11.79 -6.04
N SER A 138 13.90 10.76 -5.85
CA SER A 138 14.05 10.10 -4.55
C SER A 138 14.43 11.13 -3.47
N ASN A 139 13.76 11.03 -2.34
CA ASN A 139 13.93 11.86 -1.17
C ASN A 139 14.02 10.97 0.06
N THR A 140 15.18 10.97 0.68
CA THR A 140 15.49 10.20 1.89
C THR A 140 15.53 11.07 3.14
N GLY A 141 15.11 12.33 3.04
CA GLY A 141 15.21 13.33 4.09
C GLY A 141 16.61 13.91 4.29
N GLU A 142 17.58 13.57 3.42
CA GLU A 142 18.97 14.01 3.52
C GLU A 142 19.43 14.61 2.17
N PRO A 143 19.40 15.94 2.01
CA PRO A 143 19.72 16.61 0.75
C PRO A 143 21.09 16.25 0.17
N GLY A 144 22.10 16.02 1.02
CA GLY A 144 23.45 15.66 0.58
C GLY A 144 23.47 14.29 -0.12
N ARG A 145 22.68 13.34 0.39
CA ARG A 145 22.51 12.01 -0.19
C ARG A 145 21.65 12.06 -1.44
N ASP A 146 20.51 12.75 -1.38
CA ASP A 146 19.50 12.80 -2.45
C ASP A 146 20.05 13.46 -3.72
N GLY A 147 20.83 14.55 -3.58
CA GLY A 147 21.36 15.32 -4.70
C GLY A 147 22.68 14.82 -5.29
N ASN A 148 23.37 13.89 -4.62
CA ASN A 148 24.70 13.43 -5.02
C ASN A 148 24.83 11.90 -4.97
N CYS A 149 24.96 11.32 -3.78
CA CYS A 149 25.32 9.91 -3.61
C CYS A 149 24.28 8.98 -4.25
N TYR A 150 23.00 9.21 -3.93
CA TYR A 150 21.89 8.42 -4.46
C TYR A 150 21.88 8.41 -5.99
N LEU A 151 21.97 9.59 -6.62
CA LEU A 151 21.95 9.72 -8.08
C LEU A 151 23.07 8.92 -8.74
N GLY A 152 24.26 8.90 -8.15
CA GLY A 152 25.37 8.07 -8.59
C GLY A 152 25.07 6.58 -8.47
N TYR A 153 24.50 6.13 -7.35
CA TYR A 153 24.18 4.72 -7.11
C TYR A 153 23.13 4.16 -8.07
N VAL A 154 22.17 4.99 -8.49
CA VAL A 154 21.07 4.58 -9.39
C VAL A 154 21.27 5.04 -10.84
N ALA A 155 22.40 5.67 -11.15
CA ALA A 155 22.72 6.30 -12.43
C ALA A 155 21.65 7.29 -12.96
N ALA A 156 20.97 7.99 -12.05
CA ALA A 156 19.91 8.93 -12.39
C ALA A 156 20.49 10.33 -12.68
N PRO A 157 19.97 11.06 -13.68
CA PRO A 157 20.41 12.41 -13.98
C PRO A 157 20.01 13.41 -12.88
N LYS A 158 20.78 14.49 -12.71
CA LYS A 158 20.40 15.59 -11.80
C LYS A 158 19.05 16.19 -12.18
N ILE A 159 18.30 16.64 -11.17
CA ILE A 159 17.05 17.38 -11.38
C ILE A 159 17.37 18.69 -12.11
N ILE A 160 16.62 18.98 -13.17
CA ILE A 160 16.61 20.27 -13.85
C ILE A 160 15.34 21.01 -13.40
N THR A 161 15.52 22.15 -12.74
CA THR A 161 14.40 22.93 -12.19
C THR A 161 13.37 23.28 -13.27
N GLY A 162 12.10 23.06 -12.97
CA GLY A 162 10.99 23.36 -13.90
C GLY A 162 10.75 22.29 -14.97
N THR A 163 11.38 21.12 -14.85
CA THR A 163 11.21 20.03 -15.80
C THR A 163 10.84 18.71 -15.12
N GLN A 164 10.27 17.80 -15.90
CA GLN A 164 10.06 16.40 -15.58
C GLN A 164 10.82 15.54 -16.58
N ASN A 165 11.66 14.62 -16.12
CA ASN A 165 12.48 13.79 -16.99
C ASN A 165 11.95 12.35 -17.01
N LEU A 166 11.24 11.99 -18.08
CA LEU A 166 10.71 10.65 -18.31
C LEU A 166 11.56 9.79 -19.26
N GLN A 167 12.80 10.17 -19.52
CA GLN A 167 13.72 9.38 -20.34
C GLN A 167 14.11 8.08 -19.62
N ASP A 168 14.50 7.05 -20.39
CA ASP A 168 14.88 5.72 -19.89
C ASP A 168 15.98 5.73 -18.81
N SER A 169 16.86 6.73 -18.84
CA SER A 169 17.90 6.91 -17.83
C SER A 169 17.37 7.35 -16.46
N ASN A 170 16.12 7.78 -16.36
CA ASN A 170 15.56 8.38 -15.15
C ASN A 170 14.25 7.72 -14.67
N VAL A 171 13.72 6.71 -15.37
CA VAL A 171 12.45 6.08 -14.97
C VAL A 171 12.63 4.60 -14.66
N ALA A 172 11.99 4.17 -13.58
CA ALA A 172 11.65 2.76 -13.37
C ALA A 172 10.15 2.61 -13.55
N VAL A 173 9.74 1.58 -14.27
CA VAL A 173 8.35 1.35 -14.69
C VAL A 173 7.90 -0.03 -14.22
N ILE A 174 6.66 -0.13 -13.76
CA ILE A 174 6.00 -1.41 -13.52
C ILE A 174 4.78 -1.55 -14.44
N ARG A 175 4.49 -2.78 -14.84
CA ARG A 175 3.27 -3.13 -15.58
C ARG A 175 2.75 -4.47 -15.11
N THR A 176 1.49 -4.52 -14.68
CA THR A 176 0.82 -5.77 -14.35
C THR A 176 0.76 -6.71 -15.55
N THR A 177 1.03 -7.98 -15.32
CA THR A 177 0.79 -9.07 -16.26
C THR A 177 -0.32 -9.99 -15.77
N LYS A 178 -0.54 -10.06 -14.45
CA LYS A 178 -1.58 -10.88 -13.83
C LYS A 178 -2.00 -10.31 -12.49
N VAL A 179 -3.29 -10.35 -12.19
CA VAL A 179 -3.83 -10.07 -10.85
C VAL A 179 -4.80 -11.20 -10.49
N GLU A 180 -4.67 -11.73 -9.28
CA GLU A 180 -5.44 -12.85 -8.77
C GLU A 180 -5.88 -12.60 -7.34
N PHE A 181 -6.94 -13.27 -6.90
CA PHE A 181 -7.30 -13.26 -5.49
C PHE A 181 -6.20 -13.91 -4.65
N ASP A 182 -5.87 -13.27 -3.53
CA ASP A 182 -5.17 -13.96 -2.45
C ASP A 182 -6.17 -14.89 -1.74
N THR A 183 -5.84 -16.18 -1.65
CA THR A 183 -6.68 -17.17 -0.95
C THR A 183 -6.56 -17.09 0.57
N LYS A 184 -5.58 -16.33 1.07
CA LYS A 184 -5.27 -16.19 2.51
C LYS A 184 -5.65 -14.83 3.08
N SER A 185 -6.03 -13.86 2.25
CA SER A 185 -6.34 -12.51 2.69
C SER A 185 -7.42 -11.85 1.80
N PRO A 186 -8.07 -10.77 2.25
CA PRO A 186 -8.96 -9.99 1.39
C PRO A 186 -8.23 -9.19 0.29
N GLY A 187 -6.91 -9.33 0.15
CA GLY A 187 -6.11 -8.69 -0.88
C GLY A 187 -6.03 -9.49 -2.19
N TYR A 188 -5.05 -9.12 -3.00
CA TYR A 188 -4.77 -9.69 -4.31
C TYR A 188 -3.28 -9.99 -4.43
N ILE A 189 -2.94 -11.01 -5.21
CA ILE A 189 -1.58 -11.28 -5.65
C ILE A 189 -1.41 -10.65 -7.03
N VAL A 190 -0.33 -9.91 -7.22
CA VAL A 190 -0.03 -9.19 -8.46
C VAL A 190 1.29 -9.70 -9.01
N THR A 191 1.29 -10.15 -10.25
CA THR A 191 2.50 -10.36 -11.04
C THR A 191 2.69 -9.18 -11.98
N MET A 192 3.89 -8.63 -12.00
CA MET A 192 4.25 -7.46 -12.81
C MET A 192 5.58 -7.69 -13.51
N VAL A 193 5.79 -6.98 -14.59
CA VAL A 193 7.13 -6.73 -15.13
C VAL A 193 7.58 -5.37 -14.64
N MET A 194 8.74 -5.34 -13.99
CA MET A 194 9.48 -4.12 -13.70
C MET A 194 10.53 -3.92 -14.79
N SER A 195 10.50 -2.75 -15.43
CA SER A 195 11.49 -2.33 -16.42
C SER A 195 12.28 -1.16 -15.86
N TRP A 196 13.60 -1.31 -15.77
CA TRP A 196 14.48 -0.24 -15.31
C TRP A 196 15.88 -0.40 -15.93
N LYS A 197 16.50 0.72 -16.30
CA LYS A 197 17.88 0.73 -16.81
C LYS A 197 18.90 0.60 -15.69
N GLY A 198 18.74 1.33 -14.60
CA GLY A 198 19.75 1.45 -13.55
C GLY A 198 21.13 1.75 -14.14
N LEU A 199 22.13 0.98 -13.74
CA LEU A 199 23.51 1.08 -14.22
C LEU A 199 23.80 0.24 -15.49
N LEU A 200 22.78 -0.43 -16.04
CA LEU A 200 22.91 -1.22 -17.26
C LEU A 200 22.99 -0.32 -18.51
N SER A 201 23.46 -0.89 -19.63
CA SER A 201 23.55 -0.17 -20.90
C SER A 201 22.17 0.15 -21.52
N ALA A 202 21.15 -0.65 -21.22
CA ALA A 202 19.78 -0.52 -21.70
C ALA A 202 18.76 -0.93 -20.61
N PRO A 203 17.48 -0.52 -20.72
CA PRO A 203 16.42 -1.02 -19.85
C PRO A 203 16.37 -2.55 -19.80
N HIS A 204 16.21 -3.09 -18.60
CA HIS A 204 16.07 -4.52 -18.35
C HIS A 204 14.73 -4.82 -17.69
N ASP A 205 14.10 -5.91 -18.11
CA ASP A 205 12.82 -6.37 -17.58
C ASP A 205 13.03 -7.51 -16.59
N THR A 206 12.38 -7.42 -15.43
CA THR A 206 12.34 -8.48 -14.43
C THR A 206 10.90 -8.71 -13.98
N THR A 207 10.50 -9.97 -13.88
CA THR A 207 9.21 -10.34 -13.30
C THR A 207 9.29 -10.24 -11.78
N ILE A 208 8.35 -9.49 -11.20
CA ILE A 208 8.22 -9.30 -9.76
C ILE A 208 6.79 -9.67 -9.32
N ASN A 209 6.69 -10.21 -8.12
CA ASN A 209 5.41 -10.48 -7.46
C ASN A 209 5.20 -9.50 -6.31
N GLY A 210 3.96 -9.11 -6.09
CA GLY A 210 3.56 -8.23 -5.00
C GLY A 210 2.19 -8.58 -4.44
N THR A 211 1.84 -7.90 -3.36
CA THR A 211 0.51 -7.95 -2.75
C THR A 211 -0.18 -6.62 -2.92
N LEU A 212 -1.46 -6.66 -3.29
CA LEU A 212 -2.30 -5.48 -3.46
C LEU A 212 -3.46 -5.54 -2.46
N SER A 213 -3.67 -4.46 -1.74
CA SER A 213 -4.82 -4.27 -0.86
C SER A 213 -5.70 -3.15 -1.38
N TYR A 214 -7.01 -3.35 -1.29
CA TYR A 214 -8.02 -2.35 -1.64
C TYR A 214 -8.56 -1.71 -0.36
N VAL A 215 -8.41 -0.39 -0.26
CA VAL A 215 -9.05 0.44 0.75
C VAL A 215 -10.40 0.87 0.19
N LYS A 216 -11.47 0.39 0.85
CA LYS A 216 -12.84 0.52 0.37
C LYS A 216 -13.23 1.97 0.10
N ARG A 217 -14.03 2.16 -0.95
CA ARG A 217 -14.65 3.43 -1.28
C ARG A 217 -15.37 4.03 -0.09
N SER A 218 -15.17 5.32 0.13
CA SER A 218 -15.92 6.14 1.08
C SER A 218 -16.32 7.46 0.44
N THR A 219 -17.49 7.96 0.81
CA THR A 219 -17.94 9.31 0.48
C THR A 219 -17.39 10.29 1.51
N ILE A 220 -16.89 11.43 1.03
CA ILE A 220 -16.42 12.54 1.85
C ILE A 220 -17.46 13.66 1.74
N ASP A 221 -18.16 13.91 2.84
CA ASP A 221 -19.05 15.06 2.97
C ASP A 221 -18.20 16.32 3.16
N ALA A 222 -18.09 17.12 2.09
CA ALA A 222 -17.14 18.22 2.05
C ALA A 222 -17.70 19.54 2.63
N GLY A 223 -18.77 19.50 3.43
CA GLY A 223 -19.38 20.63 4.14
C GLY A 223 -19.90 21.75 3.22
N THR A 224 -18.98 22.55 2.66
CA THR A 224 -19.23 23.62 1.69
C THR A 224 -18.83 23.26 0.24
N ALA A 225 -18.08 22.18 0.04
CA ALA A 225 -17.76 21.64 -1.27
C ALA A 225 -18.71 20.48 -1.65
N LYS A 226 -18.76 20.16 -2.95
CA LYS A 226 -19.53 19.03 -3.46
C LYS A 226 -18.98 17.73 -2.85
N ALA A 227 -19.86 16.89 -2.33
CA ALA A 227 -19.47 15.55 -1.87
C ALA A 227 -18.82 14.77 -3.00
N TYR A 228 -17.77 14.02 -2.67
CA TYR A 228 -16.99 13.22 -3.61
C TYR A 228 -16.58 11.92 -2.94
N ASP A 229 -16.29 10.91 -3.76
CA ASP A 229 -15.85 9.62 -3.29
C ASP A 229 -14.32 9.51 -3.40
N VAL A 230 -13.76 8.74 -2.47
CA VAL A 230 -12.34 8.34 -2.46
C VAL A 230 -12.22 6.83 -2.33
N PHE A 231 -11.15 6.25 -2.88
CA PHE A 231 -10.69 4.90 -2.56
C PHE A 231 -9.17 4.82 -2.63
N GLY A 232 -8.59 3.72 -2.15
CA GLY A 232 -7.14 3.53 -2.15
C GLY A 232 -6.71 2.15 -2.61
N LEU A 233 -5.52 2.09 -3.22
CA LEU A 233 -4.82 0.87 -3.56
C LEU A 233 -3.43 0.88 -2.92
N GLN A 234 -3.09 -0.20 -2.23
CA GLN A 234 -1.79 -0.37 -1.56
C GLN A 234 -1.06 -1.56 -2.16
N LEU A 235 0.00 -1.29 -2.94
CA LEU A 235 0.83 -2.32 -3.55
C LEU A 235 2.15 -2.43 -2.77
N ASN A 236 2.53 -3.65 -2.41
CA ASN A 236 3.82 -3.95 -1.79
C ASN A 236 4.56 -5.00 -2.61
N PHE A 237 5.83 -4.77 -2.90
CA PHE A 237 6.69 -5.76 -3.55
C PHE A 237 8.13 -5.59 -3.14
N LYS A 238 8.96 -6.57 -3.50
CA LYS A 238 10.41 -6.52 -3.31
C LYS A 238 11.10 -6.84 -4.63
N PHE A 239 12.27 -6.27 -4.84
CA PHE A 239 13.13 -6.62 -5.98
C PHE A 239 14.60 -6.60 -5.57
N ASN A 240 15.43 -7.33 -6.31
CA ASN A 240 16.87 -7.28 -6.14
C ASN A 240 17.43 -6.14 -7.01
N CYS A 241 17.98 -5.11 -6.38
CA CYS A 241 18.54 -3.96 -7.09
C CYS A 241 19.83 -4.29 -7.87
N ARG A 242 20.52 -5.39 -7.51
CA ARG A 242 21.71 -5.88 -8.23
C ARG A 242 21.37 -6.40 -9.63
N SER A 243 20.14 -6.86 -9.85
CA SER A 243 19.64 -7.21 -11.19
C SER A 243 19.65 -6.02 -12.17
N PHE A 244 19.77 -4.80 -11.65
CA PHE A 244 19.83 -3.55 -12.42
C PHE A 244 21.23 -2.92 -12.40
N GLY A 245 22.27 -3.71 -12.10
CA GLY A 245 23.67 -3.30 -12.16
C GLY A 245 24.15 -2.47 -10.97
N MET A 246 23.32 -2.26 -9.94
CA MET A 246 23.75 -1.56 -8.72
C MET A 246 24.79 -2.38 -7.97
N THR A 247 25.87 -1.73 -7.54
CA THR A 247 26.97 -2.36 -6.78
C THR A 247 27.22 -1.71 -5.42
N THR A 248 26.45 -0.69 -5.07
CA THR A 248 26.64 0.06 -3.81
C THR A 248 26.29 -0.79 -2.59
N ASP A 249 27.16 -0.78 -1.57
CA ASP A 249 26.89 -1.44 -0.30
C ASP A 249 26.07 -0.58 0.66
N GLU A 250 25.72 0.66 0.29
CA GLU A 250 24.94 1.61 1.12
C GLU A 250 23.54 1.11 1.49
N ILE A 251 23.01 0.15 0.73
CA ILE A 251 21.71 -0.47 0.95
C ILE A 251 21.79 -1.96 0.65
N SER A 252 20.95 -2.75 1.32
CA SER A 252 20.69 -4.16 0.98
C SER A 252 20.35 -4.36 -0.50
N ASP A 253 20.73 -5.52 -1.02
CA ASP A 253 20.42 -5.94 -2.39
C ASP A 253 18.91 -6.02 -2.61
N ILE A 254 18.16 -6.54 -1.64
CA ILE A 254 16.71 -6.56 -1.64
C ILE A 254 16.17 -5.22 -1.18
N VAL A 255 15.42 -4.57 -2.07
CA VAL A 255 14.70 -3.33 -1.80
C VAL A 255 13.22 -3.64 -1.68
N SER A 256 12.60 -3.15 -0.60
CA SER A 256 11.15 -3.20 -0.42
C SER A 256 10.52 -1.92 -0.94
N VAL A 257 9.41 -2.05 -1.67
CA VAL A 257 8.65 -0.93 -2.24
C VAL A 257 7.22 -0.99 -1.76
N GLN A 258 6.70 0.16 -1.36
CA GLN A 258 5.29 0.35 -0.99
C GLN A 258 4.70 1.51 -1.79
N CYS A 259 3.70 1.23 -2.59
CA CYS A 259 2.90 2.23 -3.28
C CYS A 259 1.57 2.39 -2.53
N ASN A 260 1.31 3.58 -1.99
CA ASN A 260 0.02 3.96 -1.43
C ASN A 260 -0.63 4.95 -2.39
N ILE A 261 -1.54 4.48 -3.23
CA ILE A 261 -2.17 5.30 -4.27
C ILE A 261 -3.61 5.58 -3.90
N ASN A 262 -3.93 6.86 -3.77
CA ASN A 262 -5.29 7.34 -3.53
C ASN A 262 -5.93 7.79 -4.83
N PHE A 263 -7.23 7.62 -4.90
CA PHE A 263 -8.06 8.05 -6.01
C PHE A 263 -9.24 8.83 -5.47
N ASN A 264 -9.67 9.83 -6.24
CA ASN A 264 -10.89 10.56 -5.98
C ASN A 264 -11.66 10.77 -7.29
N ASN A 265 -12.93 11.13 -7.18
CA ASN A 265 -13.70 11.59 -8.34
C ASN A 265 -13.93 13.11 -8.34
N LEU A 266 -13.36 13.90 -7.43
CA LEU A 266 -13.70 15.32 -7.30
C LEU A 266 -13.47 16.17 -8.56
#